data_AF-A0A7V2PKN8-F1
#
_entry.id   AF-A0A7V2PKN8-F1
#
_cell.length_a   1.000
_cell.length_b   1.000
_cell.length_c   1.000
_cell.angle_alpha   90.00
_cell.angle_beta   90.00
_cell.angle_gamma   90.00
#
_symmetry.space_group_name_H-M   'P 1'
#
loop_
_entity.id
_entity.type
_entity.pdbx_description
1 polymer ?
#
loop_
_entity_poly.entity_id
_entity_poly.type
_entity_poly.pdbx_seq_one_letter_code
_entity_poly.pdbx_strand_id
1 'polypeptide(L)'
;MNTPKSPHRRTTAPIQSLQRAVSILRSFSEAEQELSVTELSRRLGLHKSTVSRILATLEQEGLVGRNPESGKYGLGLGLVSLGGMALGRLDVRGIALPHLNPLVALTEETVIVTALEGRKCVNIARASSPKTIQFVGWIGRRTPLHCTASGKVFLAYASAQDRSALLPDSLARFT
;
A
#
# COMPACT_ATOMS: atom_id res chain seq x y z
N MET A 1 36.21 15.58 -32.66
CA MET A 1 35.92 14.68 -31.54
C MET A 1 34.41 14.67 -31.31
N ASN A 2 33.74 13.58 -31.69
CA ASN A 2 32.29 13.39 -31.47
C ASN A 2 32.04 13.12 -29.98
N THR A 3 31.25 13.98 -29.34
CA THR A 3 30.67 13.69 -28.03
C THR A 3 29.57 12.63 -28.19
N PRO A 4 29.60 11.52 -27.42
CA PRO A 4 28.55 10.52 -27.48
C PRO A 4 27.28 11.05 -26.83
N LYS A 5 26.17 11.03 -27.57
CA LYS A 5 24.82 11.34 -27.07
C LYS A 5 24.41 10.30 -26.03
N SER A 6 24.14 10.74 -24.80
CA SER A 6 23.55 9.90 -23.74
C SER A 6 22.25 9.22 -24.20
N PRO A 7 22.03 7.94 -23.83
CA PRO A 7 20.85 7.21 -24.24
C PRO A 7 19.60 7.82 -23.58
N HIS A 8 18.67 8.32 -24.40
CA HIS A 8 17.34 8.68 -23.93
C HIS A 8 16.66 7.42 -23.37
N ARG A 9 16.53 7.34 -22.05
CA ARG A 9 15.66 6.37 -21.38
C ARG A 9 14.22 6.66 -21.82
N ARG A 10 13.72 5.91 -22.81
CA ARG A 10 12.32 5.97 -23.25
C ARG A 10 11.44 5.65 -22.04
N THR A 11 10.86 6.68 -21.45
CA THR A 11 9.90 6.51 -20.36
C THR A 11 8.56 6.28 -21.04
N THR A 12 8.16 5.02 -21.17
CA THR A 12 6.86 4.66 -21.77
C THR A 12 5.75 5.34 -20.99
N ALA A 13 4.90 6.10 -21.69
CA ALA A 13 3.78 6.77 -21.05
C ALA A 13 2.88 5.74 -20.34
N PRO A 14 2.44 6.02 -19.11
CA PRO A 14 1.61 5.08 -18.37
C PRO A 14 0.24 4.90 -19.03
N ILE A 15 -0.27 3.66 -19.01
CA ILE A 15 -1.58 3.33 -19.57
C ILE A 15 -2.67 3.89 -18.65
N GLN A 16 -3.40 4.89 -19.12
CA GLN A 16 -4.35 5.65 -18.31
C GLN A 16 -5.48 4.80 -17.72
N SER A 17 -6.00 3.83 -18.48
CA SER A 17 -7.06 2.92 -18.01
C SER A 17 -6.59 2.09 -16.81
N LEU A 18 -5.38 1.54 -16.87
CA LEU A 18 -4.76 0.79 -15.78
C LEU A 18 -4.53 1.68 -14.55
N GLN A 19 -4.06 2.92 -14.75
CA GLN A 19 -3.91 3.87 -13.64
C GLN A 19 -5.25 4.13 -12.93
N ARG A 20 -6.34 4.32 -13.68
CA ARG A 20 -7.68 4.53 -13.12
C ARG A 20 -8.18 3.30 -12.35
N ALA A 21 -7.95 2.10 -12.87
CA ALA A 21 -8.27 0.86 -12.17
C ALA A 21 -7.52 0.74 -10.83
N VAL A 22 -6.21 1.01 -10.83
CA VAL A 22 -5.41 1.03 -9.61
C VAL A 22 -5.88 2.12 -8.63
N SER A 23 -6.28 3.29 -9.12
CA SER A 23 -6.84 4.35 -8.28
C SER A 23 -8.17 3.96 -7.63
N ILE A 24 -9.03 3.21 -8.32
CA ILE A 24 -10.26 2.65 -7.74
C ILE A 24 -9.92 1.67 -6.61
N LEU A 25 -9.02 0.71 -6.84
CA LEU A 25 -8.59 -0.24 -5.80
C LEU A 25 -7.96 0.47 -4.58
N ARG A 26 -7.27 1.58 -4.81
CA ARG A 26 -6.67 2.40 -3.73
C ARG A 26 -7.64 3.34 -3.03
N SER A 27 -8.89 3.43 -3.48
CA SER A 27 -9.91 4.29 -2.86
C SER A 27 -10.56 3.67 -1.63
N PHE A 28 -10.47 2.34 -1.48
CA PHE A 28 -10.96 1.62 -0.30
C PHE A 28 -10.02 1.81 0.89
N SER A 29 -10.58 1.74 2.09
CA SER A 29 -9.81 1.84 3.33
C SER A 29 -10.44 1.00 4.45
N GLU A 30 -9.75 0.89 5.59
CA GLU A 30 -10.29 0.21 6.78
C GLU A 30 -11.59 0.87 7.28
N ALA A 31 -11.71 2.19 7.16
CA ALA A 31 -12.93 2.94 7.54
C ALA A 31 -14.02 2.91 6.45
N GLU A 32 -13.66 2.66 5.20
CA GLU A 32 -14.56 2.66 4.04
C GLU A 32 -14.27 1.43 3.17
N GLN A 33 -14.76 0.27 3.62
CA GLN A 33 -14.53 -1.01 2.96
C GLN A 33 -15.42 -1.20 1.73
N GLU A 34 -16.58 -0.55 1.69
CA GLU A 34 -17.52 -0.58 0.57
C GLU A 34 -17.81 0.82 0.02
N LEU A 35 -17.78 0.98 -1.30
CA LEU A 35 -18.06 2.24 -1.99
C LEU A 35 -18.95 2.02 -3.23
N SER A 36 -19.88 2.94 -3.44
CA SER A 36 -20.71 3.00 -4.65
C SER A 36 -19.95 3.63 -5.82
N VAL A 37 -20.48 3.42 -7.03
CA VAL A 37 -20.01 4.10 -8.26
C VAL A 37 -20.03 5.63 -8.11
N THR A 38 -21.03 6.18 -7.43
CA THR A 38 -21.17 7.64 -7.25
C THR A 38 -20.09 8.18 -6.32
N GLU A 39 -19.80 7.48 -5.21
CA GLU A 39 -18.75 7.89 -4.27
C GLU A 39 -17.37 7.84 -4.93
N LEU A 40 -17.07 6.75 -5.66
CA LEU A 40 -15.81 6.60 -6.41
C LEU A 40 -15.67 7.64 -7.53
N SER A 41 -16.75 7.92 -8.26
CA SER A 41 -16.80 8.95 -9.31
C SER A 41 -16.44 10.33 -8.76
N ARG A 42 -17.07 10.72 -7.64
CA ARG A 42 -16.78 11.99 -6.96
C ARG A 42 -15.36 12.05 -6.43
N ARG A 43 -14.90 10.98 -5.76
CA ARG A 43 -13.57 10.90 -5.14
C ARG A 43 -12.43 11.00 -6.16
N LEU A 44 -12.62 10.39 -7.33
CA LEU A 44 -11.57 10.30 -8.36
C LEU A 44 -11.72 11.35 -9.48
N GLY A 45 -12.77 12.16 -9.47
CA GLY A 45 -13.06 13.11 -10.55
C GLY A 45 -13.32 12.41 -11.90
N LEU A 46 -13.87 11.19 -11.88
CA LEU A 46 -14.13 10.39 -13.08
C LEU A 46 -15.63 10.32 -13.35
N HIS A 47 -16.04 10.28 -14.63
CA HIS A 47 -17.44 10.05 -14.98
C HIS A 47 -17.93 8.68 -14.46
N LYS A 48 -19.18 8.62 -13.96
CA LYS A 48 -19.82 7.39 -13.46
C LYS A 48 -19.76 6.23 -14.46
N SER A 49 -19.96 6.49 -15.76
CA SER A 49 -19.86 5.48 -16.82
C SER A 49 -18.45 4.90 -16.98
N THR A 50 -17.41 5.67 -16.65
CA THR A 50 -16.02 5.19 -16.65
C THR A 50 -15.75 4.32 -15.44
N VAL A 51 -16.16 4.78 -14.26
CA VAL A 51 -16.00 4.01 -13.01
C VAL A 51 -16.75 2.68 -13.08
N SER A 52 -18.00 2.70 -13.57
CA SER A 52 -18.82 1.50 -13.74
C SER A 52 -18.16 0.46 -14.65
N ARG A 53 -17.66 0.86 -15.82
CA ARG A 53 -16.96 -0.07 -16.74
C ARG A 53 -15.69 -0.65 -16.13
N ILE A 54 -14.91 0.16 -15.40
CA ILE A 54 -13.70 -0.33 -14.76
C ILE A 54 -14.05 -1.31 -13.63
N LEU A 55 -15.06 -1.01 -12.81
CA LEU A 55 -15.52 -1.91 -11.76
C LEU A 55 -16.04 -3.23 -12.33
N ALA A 56 -16.78 -3.20 -13.43
CA ALA A 56 -17.23 -4.42 -14.11
C ALA A 56 -16.04 -5.30 -14.55
N THR A 57 -14.99 -4.71 -15.11
CA THR A 57 -13.76 -5.46 -15.44
C THR A 57 -13.07 -5.99 -14.18
N LEU A 58 -12.90 -5.16 -13.14
CA LEU A 58 -12.28 -5.61 -11.89
C LEU A 58 -13.07 -6.72 -11.20
N GLU A 59 -14.40 -6.70 -11.30
CA GLU A 59 -15.30 -7.71 -10.74
C GLU A 59 -15.18 -9.03 -11.51
N GLN A 60 -15.13 -8.97 -12.86
CA GLN A 60 -14.88 -10.15 -13.71
C GLN A 60 -13.54 -10.81 -13.40
N GLU A 61 -12.51 -10.03 -13.08
CA GLU A 61 -11.19 -10.51 -12.65
C GLU A 61 -11.13 -10.89 -11.16
N GLY A 62 -12.24 -10.78 -10.41
CA GLY A 62 -12.32 -11.12 -8.99
C GLY A 62 -11.54 -10.19 -8.05
N LEU A 63 -11.11 -9.02 -8.53
CA LEU A 63 -10.35 -8.02 -7.76
C LEU A 63 -11.24 -7.10 -6.93
N VAL A 64 -12.51 -6.97 -7.30
CA VAL A 64 -13.57 -6.37 -6.48
C VAL A 64 -14.77 -7.32 -6.44
N GLY A 65 -15.65 -7.16 -5.45
CA GLY A 65 -16.95 -7.83 -5.40
C GLY A 65 -18.05 -6.82 -5.16
N ARG A 66 -19.22 -7.04 -5.76
CA ARG A 66 -20.41 -6.22 -5.52
C ARG A 66 -21.29 -6.86 -4.45
N ASN A 67 -21.63 -6.07 -3.43
CA ASN A 67 -22.61 -6.43 -2.43
C ASN A 67 -24.01 -6.42 -3.08
N PRO A 68 -24.75 -7.55 -3.06
CA PRO A 68 -26.05 -7.66 -3.74
C PRO A 68 -27.15 -6.82 -3.08
N GLU A 69 -27.05 -6.54 -1.78
CA GLU A 69 -28.03 -5.78 -1.02
C GLU A 69 -27.80 -4.26 -1.17
N SER A 70 -26.56 -3.82 -0.97
CA SER A 70 -26.22 -2.39 -1.00
C SER A 70 -25.88 -1.88 -2.41
N GLY A 71 -25.56 -2.78 -3.33
CA GLY A 71 -25.06 -2.46 -4.67
C GLY A 71 -23.68 -1.82 -4.68
N LYS A 72 -23.01 -1.68 -3.52
CA LYS A 72 -21.66 -1.14 -3.38
C LYS A 72 -20.61 -2.19 -3.73
N TYR A 73 -19.40 -1.73 -4.00
CA TYR A 73 -18.26 -2.58 -4.30
C TYR A 73 -17.29 -2.60 -3.13
N GLY A 74 -16.63 -3.72 -2.89
CA GLY A 74 -15.51 -3.87 -1.97
C GLY A 74 -14.35 -4.62 -2.62
N LEU A 75 -13.21 -4.71 -1.93
CA LEU A 75 -12.05 -5.48 -2.42
C LEU A 75 -12.38 -6.98 -2.48
N GLY A 76 -12.04 -7.62 -3.59
CA GLY A 76 -12.32 -9.03 -3.86
C GLY A 76 -11.21 -9.98 -3.42
N LEU A 77 -11.52 -11.28 -3.32
CA LEU A 77 -10.57 -12.32 -2.88
C LEU A 77 -9.39 -12.52 -3.84
N GLY A 78 -9.49 -12.10 -5.11
CA GLY A 78 -8.36 -12.13 -6.03
C GLY A 78 -7.15 -11.35 -5.50
N LEU A 79 -7.38 -10.26 -4.77
CA LEU A 79 -6.31 -9.48 -4.14
C LEU A 79 -5.66 -10.20 -2.96
N VAL A 80 -6.41 -11.04 -2.23
CA VAL A 80 -5.85 -11.87 -1.16
C VAL A 80 -4.88 -12.89 -1.76
N SER A 81 -5.24 -13.53 -2.86
CA SER A 81 -4.37 -14.47 -3.59
C SER A 81 -3.07 -13.80 -4.05
N LEU A 82 -3.17 -12.66 -4.73
CA LEU A 82 -2.00 -11.89 -5.19
C LEU A 82 -1.13 -11.40 -4.03
N GLY A 83 -1.74 -10.89 -2.97
CA GLY A 83 -1.05 -10.43 -1.77
C GLY A 83 -0.33 -11.56 -1.05
N GLY A 84 -0.98 -12.72 -0.92
CA GLY A 84 -0.40 -13.92 -0.31
C GLY A 84 0.85 -14.41 -1.05
N MET A 85 0.81 -14.48 -2.39
CA MET A 85 1.99 -14.83 -3.19
C MET A 85 3.13 -13.80 -3.04
N ALA A 86 2.80 -12.50 -3.04
CA ALA A 86 3.79 -11.45 -2.87
C ALA A 86 4.46 -11.50 -1.49
N LEU A 87 3.69 -11.73 -0.42
CA LEU A 87 4.20 -11.90 0.94
C LEU A 87 5.00 -13.20 1.10
N GLY A 88 4.57 -14.29 0.44
CA GLY A 88 5.29 -15.56 0.43
C GLY A 88 6.70 -15.43 -0.17
N ARG A 89 6.87 -14.62 -1.23
CA ARG A 89 8.20 -14.34 -1.80
C ARG A 89 9.14 -13.64 -0.83
N LEU A 90 8.62 -12.82 0.07
CA LEU A 90 9.41 -12.11 1.08
C LEU A 90 9.77 -13.01 2.29
N ASP A 91 9.32 -14.27 2.28
CA ASP A 91 9.40 -15.22 3.40
C ASP A 91 9.02 -14.60 4.75
N VAL A 92 8.01 -13.73 4.74
CA VAL A 92 7.50 -13.09 5.95
C VAL A 92 7.07 -14.13 6.98
N ARG A 93 6.50 -15.23 6.51
CA ARG A 93 5.97 -16.28 7.38
C ARG A 93 7.09 -17.09 8.04
N GLY A 94 8.14 -17.46 7.30
CA GLY A 94 9.24 -18.28 7.81
C GLY A 94 10.25 -17.49 8.63
N ILE A 95 10.52 -16.24 8.26
CA ILE A 95 11.57 -15.42 8.89
C ILE A 95 10.99 -14.48 9.95
N ALA A 96 9.95 -13.70 9.64
CA ALA A 96 9.52 -12.65 10.56
C ALA A 96 8.70 -13.17 11.74
N LEU A 97 7.72 -14.05 11.50
CA LEU A 97 6.79 -14.49 12.54
C LEU A 97 7.44 -15.15 13.77
N PRO A 98 8.47 -16.01 13.64
CA PRO A 98 9.17 -16.59 14.79
C PRO A 98 9.81 -15.58 15.72
N HIS A 99 10.15 -14.38 15.22
CA HIS A 99 10.72 -13.30 16.02
C HIS A 99 9.66 -12.33 16.55
N LEU A 100 8.54 -12.16 15.84
CA LEU A 100 7.48 -11.26 16.26
C LEU A 100 6.77 -11.73 17.53
N ASN A 101 6.40 -13.02 17.61
CA ASN A 101 5.63 -13.53 18.74
C ASN A 101 6.39 -13.44 20.08
N PRO A 102 7.69 -13.80 20.17
CA PRO A 102 8.47 -13.58 21.39
C PRO A 102 8.57 -12.11 21.79
N LEU A 103 8.70 -11.20 20.82
CA LEU A 103 8.75 -9.76 21.11
C LEU A 103 7.40 -9.23 21.63
N VAL A 104 6.28 -9.68 21.09
CA VAL A 104 4.95 -9.37 21.64
C VAL A 104 4.82 -9.94 23.06
N ALA A 105 5.25 -11.18 23.29
CA ALA A 105 5.18 -11.79 24.62
C ALA A 105 6.03 -11.03 25.66
N LEU A 106 7.18 -10.48 25.24
CA LEU A 106 8.06 -9.70 26.10
C LEU A 106 7.57 -8.28 26.36
N THR A 107 7.04 -7.62 25.33
CA THR A 107 6.68 -6.18 25.40
C THR A 107 5.22 -5.92 25.68
N GLU A 108 4.37 -6.93 25.44
CA GLU A 108 2.91 -6.83 25.39
C GLU A 108 2.41 -5.76 24.40
N GLU A 109 3.23 -5.36 23.44
CA GLU A 109 2.91 -4.34 22.44
C GLU A 109 2.84 -4.92 21.03
N THR A 110 2.20 -4.20 20.11
CA THR A 110 2.11 -4.60 18.70
C THR A 110 3.49 -4.51 18.05
N VAL A 111 3.96 -5.61 17.46
CA VAL A 111 5.24 -5.65 16.74
C VAL A 111 4.99 -5.79 15.24
N ILE A 112 5.70 -5.00 14.45
CA ILE A 112 5.49 -4.88 13.00
C ILE A 112 6.83 -4.99 12.29
N VAL A 113 6.84 -5.73 11.17
CA VAL A 113 7.94 -5.67 10.20
C VAL A 113 7.53 -4.78 9.05
N THR A 114 8.43 -3.86 8.70
CA THR A 114 8.25 -2.88 7.64
C THR A 114 9.35 -3.03 6.60
N ALA A 115 8.98 -2.98 5.33
CA ALA A 115 9.91 -2.89 4.20
C ALA A 115 9.91 -1.49 3.60
N LEU A 116 11.03 -1.10 2.98
CA LEU A 116 11.15 0.12 2.21
C LEU A 116 10.70 -0.13 0.76
N GLU A 117 9.68 0.59 0.28
CA GLU A 117 9.25 0.59 -1.11
C GLU A 117 9.32 2.02 -1.66
N GLY A 118 10.36 2.30 -2.45
CA GLY A 118 10.64 3.66 -2.93
C GLY A 118 10.79 4.64 -1.75
N ARG A 119 9.91 5.64 -1.67
CA ARG A 119 9.91 6.67 -0.61
C ARG A 119 8.92 6.41 0.53
N LYS A 120 8.46 5.16 0.70
CA LYS A 120 7.46 4.80 1.70
C LYS A 120 7.85 3.54 2.46
N CYS A 121 7.46 3.51 3.72
CA CYS A 121 7.41 2.30 4.53
C CYS A 121 6.15 1.51 4.18
N VAL A 122 6.26 0.18 4.04
CA VAL A 122 5.14 -0.73 3.87
C VAL A 122 5.18 -1.80 4.94
N ASN A 123 4.12 -1.92 5.73
CA ASN A 123 4.03 -3.00 6.72
C ASN A 123 3.83 -4.34 6.00
N ILE A 124 4.70 -5.30 6.26
CA ILE A 124 4.67 -6.61 5.60
C ILE A 124 4.33 -7.75 6.57
N ALA A 125 4.53 -7.54 7.87
CA ALA A 125 4.18 -8.51 8.91
C ALA A 125 3.72 -7.79 10.18
N ARG A 126 2.87 -8.44 10.98
CA ARG A 126 2.42 -7.93 12.28
C ARG A 126 2.10 -9.09 13.23
N ALA A 127 2.43 -8.90 14.50
CA ALA A 127 1.81 -9.61 15.62
C ALA A 127 1.16 -8.58 16.55
N SER A 128 -0.10 -8.81 16.91
CA SER A 128 -0.92 -7.83 17.65
C SER A 128 -0.67 -7.90 19.14
N SER A 129 -0.72 -6.75 19.81
CA SER A 129 -0.74 -6.66 21.27
C SER A 129 -1.97 -7.40 21.84
N PRO A 130 -1.83 -8.06 23.02
CA PRO A 130 -2.97 -8.57 23.76
C PRO A 130 -3.81 -7.47 24.44
N LYS A 131 -3.34 -6.22 24.47
CA LYS A 131 -4.02 -5.11 25.16
C LYS A 131 -5.21 -4.58 24.36
N THR A 132 -6.22 -4.08 25.08
CA THR A 132 -7.42 -3.45 24.51
C THR A 132 -7.09 -2.19 23.72
N ILE A 133 -6.18 -1.36 24.23
CA ILE A 133 -5.67 -0.17 23.54
C ILE A 133 -4.34 -0.56 22.92
N GLN A 134 -4.27 -0.50 21.58
CA GLN A 134 -3.07 -0.89 20.85
C GLN A 134 -2.91 -0.12 19.54
N PHE A 135 -1.69 -0.09 19.03
CA PHE A 135 -1.43 0.41 17.69
C PHE A 135 -2.05 -0.50 16.63
N VAL A 136 -2.86 0.08 15.73
CA VAL A 136 -3.46 -0.61 14.59
C VAL A 136 -2.73 -0.23 13.30
N GLY A 137 -1.80 -1.07 12.87
CA GLY A 137 -1.17 -1.02 11.55
C GLY A 137 -1.45 -2.29 10.78
N TRP A 138 -2.31 -2.27 9.78
CA TRP A 138 -2.57 -3.46 8.95
C TRP A 138 -1.42 -3.75 7.99
N ILE A 139 -1.36 -5.00 7.49
CA ILE A 139 -0.40 -5.43 6.47
C ILE A 139 -0.74 -4.73 5.15
N GLY A 140 0.27 -4.20 4.47
CA GLY A 140 0.14 -3.39 3.26
C GLY A 140 -0.03 -1.88 3.53
N ARG A 141 -0.21 -1.46 4.79
CA ARG A 141 -0.29 -0.03 5.15
C ARG A 141 0.99 0.68 4.72
N ARG A 142 0.83 1.82 4.03
CA ARG A 142 1.92 2.66 3.54
C ARG A 142 2.05 3.94 4.37
N THR A 143 3.25 4.27 4.82
CA THR A 143 3.52 5.49 5.60
C THR A 143 4.74 6.26 5.06
N PRO A 144 4.77 7.60 5.19
CA PRO A 144 5.97 8.38 4.92
C PRO A 144 7.13 8.00 5.85
N LEU A 145 8.36 8.21 5.38
CA LEU A 145 9.57 7.82 6.12
C LEU A 145 9.84 8.73 7.32
N HIS A 146 9.51 10.02 7.24
CA HIS A 146 9.88 10.99 8.27
C HIS A 146 9.02 10.93 9.55
N CYS A 147 7.84 10.30 9.48
CA CYS A 147 6.84 10.35 10.55
C CYS A 147 6.57 8.99 11.24
N THR A 148 7.41 7.97 11.02
CA THR A 148 7.30 6.69 11.72
C THR A 148 8.65 6.25 12.28
N ALA A 149 8.66 5.43 13.34
CA ALA A 149 9.89 4.88 13.90
C ALA A 149 10.68 4.09 12.84
N SER A 150 10.02 3.15 12.15
CA SER A 150 10.65 2.37 11.06
C SER A 150 11.21 3.25 9.95
N GLY A 151 10.48 4.28 9.55
CA GLY A 151 10.93 5.22 8.52
C GLY A 151 12.16 6.02 8.94
N LYS A 152 12.21 6.49 10.19
CA LYS A 152 13.39 7.17 10.75
C LYS A 152 14.60 6.24 10.81
N VAL A 153 14.41 4.96 11.13
CA VAL A 153 15.50 3.96 11.07
C VAL A 153 16.03 3.82 9.65
N PHE A 154 15.16 3.64 8.63
CA PHE A 154 15.62 3.60 7.24
C PHE A 154 16.41 4.85 6.83
N LEU A 155 15.96 6.04 7.24
CA LEU A 155 16.65 7.30 6.95
C LEU A 155 17.97 7.45 7.70
N ALA A 156 18.08 6.92 8.93
CA ALA A 156 19.28 7.01 9.74
C ALA A 156 20.44 6.19 9.15
N TYR A 157 20.13 5.01 8.62
CA TYR A 157 21.11 4.09 8.02
C TYR A 157 21.28 4.26 6.49
N ALA A 158 20.52 5.16 5.87
CA ALA A 158 20.72 5.53 4.47
C ALA A 158 21.97 6.41 4.29
N SER A 159 22.63 6.29 3.13
CA SER A 159 23.67 7.23 2.72
C SER A 159 23.11 8.66 2.62
N ALA A 160 23.96 9.69 2.67
CA ALA A 160 23.49 11.06 2.54
C ALA A 160 22.77 11.31 1.20
N GLN A 161 23.26 10.68 0.13
CA GLN A 161 22.66 10.73 -1.20
C GLN A 161 21.28 10.05 -1.21
N ASP A 162 21.17 8.83 -0.67
CA ASP A 162 19.90 8.10 -0.63
C ASP A 162 18.89 8.81 0.25
N ARG A 163 19.30 9.30 1.42
CA ARG A 163 18.44 10.06 2.34
C ARG A 163 17.85 11.29 1.65
N SER A 164 18.65 12.05 0.90
CA SER A 164 18.16 13.18 0.12
C SER A 164 17.21 12.74 -1.01
N ALA A 165 17.46 11.59 -1.63
CA ALA A 165 16.58 11.04 -2.66
C ALA A 165 15.28 10.44 -2.11
N LEU A 166 15.28 10.01 -0.84
CA LEU A 166 14.14 9.39 -0.16
C LEU A 166 13.18 10.42 0.45
N LEU A 167 13.71 11.55 0.93
CA LEU A 167 12.91 12.63 1.51
C LEU A 167 12.27 13.50 0.41
N PRO A 168 11.02 13.96 0.61
CA PRO A 168 10.43 14.99 -0.23
C PRO A 168 10.99 16.37 0.14
N ASP A 169 10.80 17.35 -0.74
CA ASP A 169 11.24 18.74 -0.53
C ASP A 169 10.58 19.40 0.69
N SER A 170 9.37 18.95 1.05
CA SER A 170 8.60 19.43 2.20
C SER A 170 8.08 18.27 3.05
N LEU A 171 8.24 18.36 4.37
CA LEU A 171 7.76 17.35 5.32
C LEU A 171 6.37 17.72 5.84
N ALA A 172 5.36 16.93 5.47
CA ALA A 172 4.01 17.10 6.01
C ALA A 172 3.96 16.78 7.52
N ARG A 173 3.21 17.58 8.27
CA ARG A 173 2.97 17.40 9.72
C ARG A 173 1.73 16.51 9.93
N PHE A 174 1.81 15.56 10.89
CA PHE A 174 0.77 14.56 11.13
C PHE A 174 0.16 14.61 12.55
N THR A 175 0.50 15.62 13.35
CA THR A 175 0.01 15.87 14.72
C THR A 175 0.11 17.34 15.06
#